data_AF-A0A098APP6-F1
#
_entry.id   AF-A0A098APP6-F1
#
_cell.length_a   1.000
_cell.length_b   1.000
_cell.length_c   1.000
_cell.angle_alpha   90.00
_cell.angle_beta   90.00
_cell.angle_gamma   90.00
#
_symmetry.space_group_name_H-M   'P 1'
#
loop_
_entity.id
_entity.type
_entity.pdbx_description
1 polymer ?
#
loop_
_entity_poly.entity_id
_entity_poly.type
_entity_poly.pdbx_seq_one_letter_code
_entity_poly.pdbx_strand_id
1 'polypeptide(L)'
;MLLIGQFGKNTKLNKLSGQELFEIVIQKIEEFRAIVGTQMVFLDSINHPKVIQFYKQFGFVAYSQLIKDDHQVSYQPMALNMSLYKK
;
A
#
# COMPACT_ATOMS: atom_id res chain seq x y z
N MET A 1 -15.03 -5.75 -6.00
CA MET A 1 -13.80 -4.94 -6.21
C MET A 1 -12.75 -5.88 -6.77
N LEU A 2 -12.17 -5.57 -7.93
CA LEU A 2 -11.11 -6.42 -8.52
C LEU A 2 -9.78 -6.06 -7.87
N LEU A 3 -9.04 -7.06 -7.38
CA LEU A 3 -7.67 -6.89 -6.93
C LEU A 3 -6.77 -6.81 -8.17
N ILE A 4 -6.23 -5.62 -8.45
CA ILE A 4 -5.44 -5.37 -9.67
C ILE A 4 -3.93 -5.63 -9.43
N GLY A 5 -3.49 -5.79 -8.18
CA GLY A 5 -2.12 -6.22 -7.86
C GLY A 5 -1.84 -6.31 -6.36
N GLN A 6 -0.78 -7.05 -6.01
CA GLN A 6 -0.18 -7.10 -4.67
C GLN A 6 1.33 -6.91 -4.80
N PHE A 7 1.94 -6.30 -3.79
CA PHE A 7 3.40 -6.18 -3.70
C PHE A 7 3.84 -6.44 -2.25
N GLY A 8 5.05 -6.98 -2.10
CA GLY A 8 5.61 -7.29 -0.79
C GLY A 8 7.14 -7.29 -0.84
N LYS A 9 7.76 -6.94 0.29
CA LYS A 9 9.22 -6.99 0.44
C LYS A 9 9.65 -8.37 0.91
N ASN A 10 10.58 -9.00 0.19
CA ASN A 10 11.28 -10.18 0.69
C ASN A 10 12.35 -9.75 1.71
N THR A 11 12.10 -10.01 2.99
CA THR A 11 13.00 -9.64 4.09
C THR A 11 14.28 -10.48 4.17
N LYS A 12 14.36 -11.61 3.46
CA LYS A 12 15.58 -12.43 3.37
C LYS A 12 16.59 -11.87 2.38
N LEU A 13 16.15 -11.05 1.43
CA LEU A 13 16.98 -10.43 0.40
C LEU A 13 17.06 -8.93 0.68
N ASN A 14 18.05 -8.51 1.48
CA ASN A 14 18.25 -7.10 1.88
C ASN A 14 18.83 -6.21 0.76
N LYS A 15 18.54 -6.52 -0.51
CA LYS A 15 19.05 -5.76 -1.67
C LYS A 15 18.30 -4.45 -1.92
N LEU A 16 17.11 -4.29 -1.33
CA LEU A 16 16.24 -3.14 -1.58
C LEU A 16 15.51 -2.74 -0.28
N SER A 17 15.53 -1.46 0.06
CA SER A 17 14.80 -0.91 1.20
C SER A 17 13.28 -0.96 0.97
N GLY A 18 12.49 -0.82 2.04
CA GLY A 18 11.03 -0.75 1.89
C GLY A 18 10.61 0.49 1.10
N GLN A 19 11.33 1.60 1.26
CA GLN A 19 11.11 2.85 0.57
C GLN A 19 11.38 2.72 -0.93
N GLU A 20 12.57 2.23 -1.33
CA GLU A 20 12.91 2.04 -2.75
C GLU A 20 11.88 1.12 -3.43
N LEU A 21 11.41 0.07 -2.74
CA LEU A 21 10.41 -0.84 -3.29
C LEU A 21 9.09 -0.10 -3.53
N PHE A 22 8.69 0.70 -2.55
CA PHE A 22 7.44 1.44 -2.63
C PHE A 22 7.48 2.55 -3.69
N GLU A 23 8.63 3.20 -3.87
CA GLU A 23 8.85 4.17 -4.95
C GLU A 23 8.69 3.51 -6.32
N ILE A 24 9.23 2.30 -6.52
CA ILE A 24 9.03 1.50 -7.75
C ILE A 24 7.54 1.18 -7.94
N VAL A 25 6.86 0.76 -6.88
CA VAL A 25 5.43 0.43 -6.92
C VAL A 25 4.59 1.65 -7.30
N ILE A 26 4.83 2.80 -6.67
CA ILE A 26 4.12 4.06 -6.99
C ILE A 26 4.38 4.47 -8.43
N GLN A 27 5.61 4.35 -8.92
CA GLN A 27 5.91 4.62 -10.33
C GLN A 27 5.08 3.74 -11.26
N LYS A 28 4.96 2.43 -10.96
CA LYS A 28 4.11 1.52 -11.75
C LYS A 28 2.63 1.85 -11.66
N ILE A 29 2.15 2.31 -10.50
CA ILE A 29 0.78 2.78 -10.34
C ILE A 29 0.55 4.04 -11.20
N GLU A 30 1.48 4.99 -11.23
CA GLU A 30 1.36 6.18 -12.09
C GLU A 30 1.37 5.85 -13.59
N GLU A 31 2.25 4.94 -14.03
CA GLU A 31 2.26 4.44 -15.40
C GLU A 31 0.88 3.83 -15.77
N PHE A 32 0.29 3.05 -14.88
CA PHE A 32 -1.03 2.45 -15.07
C PHE A 32 -2.17 3.48 -15.05
N ARG A 33 -2.10 4.47 -14.16
CA ARG A 33 -3.08 5.57 -14.05
C ARG A 33 -3.17 6.38 -15.33
N ALA A 34 -2.04 6.61 -16.01
CA ALA A 34 -2.02 7.31 -17.30
C ALA A 34 -2.86 6.61 -18.38
N ILE A 35 -3.09 5.30 -18.26
CA ILE A 35 -3.85 4.49 -19.20
C ILE A 35 -5.32 4.40 -18.78
N VAL A 36 -5.59 4.16 -17.50
CA VAL A 36 -6.93 3.76 -16.99
C VAL A 36 -7.65 4.90 -16.24
N GLY A 37 -6.95 5.95 -15.84
CA GLY A 37 -7.53 7.11 -15.14
C GLY A 37 -7.93 6.83 -13.68
N THR A 38 -7.40 5.78 -13.04
CA THR A 38 -7.71 5.45 -11.65
C THR A 38 -7.20 6.53 -10.70
N GLN A 39 -7.90 6.83 -9.61
CA GLN A 39 -7.52 7.89 -8.64
C GLN A 39 -7.15 7.39 -7.24
N MET A 40 -7.50 6.15 -6.93
CA MET A 40 -7.41 5.60 -5.58
C MET A 40 -6.61 4.30 -5.59
N VAL A 41 -5.75 4.13 -4.59
CA VAL A 41 -5.07 2.87 -4.29
C VAL A 41 -5.58 2.37 -2.96
N PHE A 42 -5.94 1.11 -2.89
CA PHE A 42 -6.40 0.45 -1.67
C PHE A 42 -5.45 -0.69 -1.33
N LEU A 43 -5.21 -0.89 -0.03
CA LEU A 43 -4.47 -2.05 0.47
C LEU A 43 -4.99 -2.46 1.85
N ASP A 44 -4.84 -3.75 2.16
CA ASP A 44 -5.06 -4.29 3.50
C ASP A 44 -3.69 -4.49 4.15
N SER A 45 -3.30 -3.52 4.98
CA SER A 45 -1.99 -3.52 5.63
C SER A 45 -2.01 -4.47 6.83
N ILE A 46 -0.90 -5.17 7.12
CA ILE A 46 -0.77 -5.84 8.42
C ILE A 46 -0.85 -4.77 9.52
N ASN A 47 -1.71 -4.99 10.52
CA ASN A 47 -1.92 -4.07 11.64
C ASN A 47 -0.76 -4.12 12.64
N HIS A 48 0.41 -3.68 12.19
CA HIS A 48 1.61 -3.53 12.99
C HIS A 48 2.05 -2.06 12.96
N PRO A 49 2.33 -1.40 14.10
CA PRO A 49 2.58 0.04 14.17
C PRO A 49 3.63 0.55 13.17
N LYS A 50 4.74 -0.18 13.01
CA LYS A 50 5.80 0.18 12.04
C LYS A 50 5.32 0.16 10.59
N VAL A 51 4.45 -0.77 10.23
CA VAL A 51 3.93 -0.94 8.86
C VAL A 51 2.87 0.13 8.58
N ILE A 52 1.98 0.39 9.54
CA ILE A 52 0.98 1.46 9.41
C ILE A 52 1.66 2.83 9.27
N GLN A 53 2.68 3.10 10.10
CA GLN A 53 3.41 4.35 10.02
C GLN A 53 4.16 4.49 8.68
N PHE A 54 4.71 3.38 8.17
CA PHE A 54 5.34 3.35 6.86
C PHE A 54 4.37 3.76 5.75
N TYR A 55 3.14 3.23 5.71
CA TYR A 55 2.17 3.63 4.68
C TYR A 55 1.63 5.06 4.88
N LYS A 56 1.45 5.50 6.13
CA LYS A 56 1.04 6.88 6.43
C LYS A 56 2.04 7.92 5.91
N GLN A 57 3.33 7.61 5.91
CA GLN A 57 4.35 8.53 5.37
C GLN A 57 4.19 8.78 3.86
N PHE A 58 3.55 7.84 3.14
CA PHE A 58 3.21 7.96 1.72
C PHE A 58 1.79 8.50 1.49
N GLY A 59 1.11 9.00 2.54
CA GLY A 59 -0.21 9.62 2.44
C GLY A 59 -1.39 8.64 2.52
N PHE A 60 -1.16 7.37 2.86
CA PHE A 60 -2.27 6.45 3.11
C PHE A 60 -3.03 6.81 4.39
N VAL A 61 -4.35 6.64 4.34
CA VAL A 61 -5.26 6.82 5.47
C VAL A 61 -6.04 5.54 5.73
N ALA A 62 -6.24 5.22 7.00
CA ALA A 62 -7.16 4.15 7.38
C ALA A 62 -8.60 4.59 7.07
N TYR A 63 -9.38 3.73 6.40
CA TYR A 63 -10.76 4.07 5.99
C TYR A 63 -11.83 3.10 6.50
N SER A 64 -11.41 2.02 7.16
CA SER A 64 -12.31 1.01 7.71
C SER A 64 -11.77 0.44 9.02
N GLN A 65 -12.61 -0.32 9.70
CA GLN A 65 -12.25 -1.07 10.91
C GLN A 65 -11.25 -2.18 10.60
N LEU A 66 -10.61 -2.69 11.65
CA LEU A 66 -9.68 -3.81 11.55
C LEU A 66 -10.41 -5.07 11.08
N ILE A 67 -9.80 -5.75 10.12
CA ILE A 67 -10.26 -7.05 9.62
C ILE A 67 -9.37 -8.12 10.26
N LYS A 68 -9.97 -9.22 10.72
CA LYS A 68 -9.22 -10.38 11.22
C LYS A 68 -9.43 -11.56 10.29
N ASP A 69 -8.37 -12.30 10.02
CA ASP A 69 -8.48 -13.59 9.34
C ASP A 69 -8.62 -14.75 10.34
N ASP A 70 -8.81 -15.96 9.81
CA ASP A 70 -8.92 -17.19 10.58
C ASP A 70 -7.63 -17.53 11.37
N HIS A 71 -6.51 -16.89 11.03
CA HIS A 71 -5.21 -17.04 11.68
C HIS A 71 -4.94 -15.96 12.74
N GLN A 72 -5.97 -15.19 13.14
CA GLN A 72 -5.87 -14.09 14.11
C GLN A 72 -4.94 -12.95 13.67
N VAL A 73 -4.57 -12.89 12.39
CA VAL A 73 -3.84 -11.75 11.83
C VAL A 73 -4.83 -10.61 11.66
N SER A 74 -4.48 -9.45 12.22
CA SER A 74 -5.27 -8.24 12.07
C SER A 74 -4.72 -7.41 10.91
N TYR A 75 -5.61 -6.96 10.04
CA TYR A 75 -5.35 -6.08 8.91
C TYR A 75 -6.03 -4.73 9.10
N GLN A 76 -5.35 -3.67 8.70
CA GLN A 76 -5.89 -2.32 8.63
C GLN A 76 -6.11 -1.97 7.16
N PRO A 77 -7.37 -1.84 6.70
CA PRO A 77 -7.66 -1.31 5.38
C PRO A 77 -7.21 0.15 5.29
N MET A 78 -6.44 0.46 4.24
CA MET A 78 -5.90 1.78 3.97
C MET A 78 -6.13 2.18 2.52
N ALA A 79 -6.29 3.49 2.30
CA ALA A 79 -6.50 4.09 1.00
C ALA A 79 -5.54 5.26 0.78
N LEU A 80 -5.07 5.43 -0.46
CA LEU A 80 -4.29 6.57 -0.91
C LEU A 80 -5.04 7.24 -2.06
N ASN A 81 -5.29 8.54 -1.91
CA ASN A 81 -5.75 9.39 -2.99
C ASN A 81 -4.52 9.90 -3.76
N MET A 82 -4.31 9.30 -4.93
CA MET A 82 -3.15 9.59 -5.76
C MET A 82 -3.24 10.98 -6.42
N SER A 83 -4.41 11.61 -6.51
CA SER A 83 -4.53 13.01 -6.97
C SER A 83 -3.93 14.01 -5.97
N LEU A 84 -3.75 13.60 -4.71
CA LEU A 84 -3.13 14.39 -3.65
C LEU A 84 -1.68 13.97 -3.37
N TYR A 85 -1.21 12.89 -4.00
CA TYR A 85 0.13 12.38 -3.80
C TYR A 85 1.14 13.32 -4.46
N LYS A 86 1.98 13.96 -3.64
CA LYS A 86 3.07 14.82 -4.09
C LYS A 86 4.37 14.05 -3.92
N LYS A 87 5.10 13.88 -5.03
CA LYS A 87 6.41 13.23 -5.08
C LYS A 87 7.48 14.09 -4.40
#